data_AF-A0A1G1FFZ8-F1
#
_entry.id   AF-A0A1G1FFZ8-F1
#
_cell.length_a   1.000
_cell.length_b   1.000
_cell.length_c   1.000
_cell.angle_alpha   90.00
_cell.angle_beta   90.00
_cell.angle_gamma   90.00
#
_symmetry.space_group_name_H-M   'P 1'
#
loop_
_entity.id
_entity.type
_entity.pdbx_description
1 polymer ?
#
loop_
_entity_poly.entity_id
_entity_poly.type
_entity_poly.pdbx_seq_one_letter_code
_entity_poly.pdbx_strand_id
1 'polypeptide(L)'
;MKAAEIDVNEKIGNVREILTDTQKKRGILIHAFQQIQKAHNYLPEEQLILLSRKLDIPLSEVYSTASFYKHFYFKPRGKNVVCVCAGTACHVRGSHKVLEKFEEAFGVKEGETTPDLALTLETVGCVGCCGLAPVVTINEEVVGDLSAKRVEALIKEVKGK
;
A
#
# COMPACT_ATOMS: atom_id res chain seq x y z
N MET A 1 -11.46 11.66 -13.65
CA MET A 1 -11.17 10.40 -14.36
C MET A 1 -12.22 9.37 -13.98
N LYS A 2 -12.81 8.69 -14.95
CA LYS A 2 -13.96 7.80 -14.74
C LYS A 2 -13.53 6.65 -13.81
N ALA A 3 -14.15 6.53 -12.63
CA ALA A 3 -14.16 5.27 -11.89
C ALA A 3 -14.65 4.22 -12.87
N ALA A 4 -13.74 3.32 -13.28
CA ALA A 4 -13.99 2.30 -14.29
C ALA A 4 -15.32 1.61 -13.99
N GLU A 5 -16.07 1.27 -15.03
CA GLU A 5 -17.25 0.42 -14.88
C GLU A 5 -16.75 -0.93 -14.33
N ILE A 6 -16.90 -1.11 -13.03
CA ILE A 6 -16.57 -2.37 -12.37
C ILE A 6 -17.77 -3.28 -12.64
N ASP A 7 -17.65 -4.16 -13.64
CA ASP A 7 -18.64 -5.21 -13.86
C ASP A 7 -18.54 -6.25 -12.73
N VAL A 8 -19.58 -6.28 -11.90
CA VAL A 8 -19.65 -7.14 -10.71
C VAL A 8 -19.67 -8.61 -11.10
N ASN A 9 -20.29 -8.96 -12.23
CA ASN A 9 -20.45 -10.33 -12.66
C ASN A 9 -19.16 -10.88 -13.30
N GLU A 10 -18.42 -10.04 -14.02
CA GLU A 10 -17.13 -10.41 -14.61
C GLU A 10 -16.08 -10.73 -13.53
N LYS A 11 -15.99 -9.91 -12.48
CA LYS A 11 -14.97 -10.11 -11.42
C LYS A 11 -15.26 -11.23 -10.45
N ILE A 12 -16.53 -11.58 -10.26
CA ILE A 12 -16.93 -12.67 -9.36
C ILE A 12 -16.81 -14.04 -10.05
N GLY A 13 -16.88 -14.07 -11.38
CA GLY A 13 -16.68 -15.31 -12.15
C GLY A 13 -17.65 -16.42 -11.74
N ASN A 14 -17.11 -17.64 -11.58
CA ASN A 14 -17.92 -18.85 -11.42
C ASN A 14 -18.70 -18.94 -10.10
N VAL A 15 -18.33 -18.17 -9.07
CA VAL A 15 -19.04 -18.18 -7.77
C VAL A 15 -20.30 -17.31 -7.77
N ARG A 16 -20.61 -16.61 -8.87
CA ARG A 16 -21.79 -15.75 -9.00
C ARG A 16 -23.12 -16.46 -8.75
N GLU A 17 -23.19 -17.77 -9.03
CA GLU A 17 -24.41 -18.57 -8.89
C GLU A 17 -24.66 -19.02 -7.44
N ILE A 18 -23.61 -18.96 -6.61
CA ILE A 18 -23.66 -19.36 -5.19
C ILE A 18 -23.92 -18.14 -4.30
N LEU A 19 -23.51 -16.95 -4.75
CA LEU A 19 -23.59 -15.72 -3.96
C LEU A 19 -24.90 -14.97 -4.17
N THR A 20 -25.45 -14.45 -3.08
CA THR A 20 -26.53 -13.43 -3.12
C THR A 20 -26.00 -12.11 -3.68
N ASP A 21 -26.88 -11.25 -4.20
CA ASP A 21 -26.46 -9.96 -4.77
C ASP A 21 -25.76 -9.05 -3.74
N THR A 22 -26.15 -9.11 -2.47
CA THR A 22 -25.47 -8.40 -1.38
C THR A 22 -24.05 -8.93 -1.18
N GLN A 23 -23.85 -10.25 -1.21
CA GLN A 23 -22.52 -10.85 -1.11
C GLN A 23 -21.65 -10.51 -2.32
N LYS A 24 -22.24 -10.43 -3.52
CA LYS A 24 -21.53 -9.99 -4.72
C LYS A 24 -21.03 -8.56 -4.60
N LYS A 25 -21.91 -7.64 -4.19
CA LYS A 25 -21.57 -6.23 -3.96
C LYS A 25 -20.49 -6.05 -2.91
N ARG A 26 -20.53 -6.81 -1.80
CA ARG A 26 -19.47 -6.80 -0.77
C ARG A 26 -18.15 -7.39 -1.29
N GLY A 27 -18.22 -8.48 -2.04
CA GLY A 27 -17.04 -9.20 -2.57
C GLY A 27 -16.18 -8.35 -3.49
N ILE A 28 -16.75 -7.33 -4.13
CA ILE A 28 -16.01 -6.47 -5.05
C ILE A 28 -15.36 -5.23 -4.41
N LEU A 29 -15.66 -4.94 -3.15
CA LEU A 29 -15.14 -3.75 -2.45
C LEU A 29 -13.61 -3.71 -2.46
N ILE A 30 -12.95 -4.83 -2.16
CA ILE A 30 -11.48 -4.92 -2.14
C ILE A 30 -10.91 -4.61 -3.53
N HIS A 31 -11.51 -5.12 -4.59
CA HIS A 31 -11.09 -4.82 -5.96
C HIS A 31 -11.31 -3.34 -6.33
N ALA A 32 -12.42 -2.76 -5.89
CA ALA A 32 -12.67 -1.33 -6.11
C ALA A 32 -11.63 -0.47 -5.39
N PHE A 33 -11.30 -0.79 -4.13
CA PHE A 33 -10.25 -0.10 -3.37
C PHE A 33 -8.89 -0.21 -4.04
N GLN A 34 -8.51 -1.39 -4.54
CA GLN A 34 -7.27 -1.58 -5.29
C GLN A 34 -7.19 -0.69 -6.53
N GLN A 35 -8.29 -0.56 -7.30
CA GLN A 35 -8.31 0.30 -8.47
C GLN A 35 -8.22 1.79 -8.11
N ILE A 36 -8.96 2.23 -7.09
CA ILE A 36 -8.92 3.62 -6.60
C ILE A 36 -7.51 3.94 -6.12
N GLN A 37 -6.92 3.08 -5.30
CA GLN A 37 -5.58 3.28 -4.76
C GLN A 37 -4.50 3.24 -5.85
N LYS A 38 -4.64 2.40 -6.88
CA LYS A 38 -3.72 2.42 -8.03
C LYS A 38 -3.78 3.73 -8.82
N ALA A 39 -4.95 4.37 -8.89
CA ALA A 39 -5.12 5.62 -9.61
C ALA A 39 -4.72 6.86 -8.79
N HIS A 40 -4.89 6.81 -7.47
CA HIS A 40 -4.73 7.97 -6.59
C HIS A 40 -3.58 7.84 -5.58
N ASN A 41 -2.96 6.68 -5.41
CA ASN A 41 -2.02 6.29 -4.33
C ASN A 41 -2.62 6.29 -2.91
N TYR A 42 -3.91 6.57 -2.77
CA TYR A 42 -4.70 6.46 -1.54
C TYR A 42 -6.18 6.29 -1.91
N LEU A 43 -7.06 6.24 -0.92
CA LEU A 43 -8.51 6.21 -1.06
C LEU A 43 -9.10 7.58 -0.71
N PRO A 44 -9.38 8.44 -1.70
CA PRO A 44 -10.06 9.71 -1.46
C PRO A 44 -11.50 9.48 -0.97
N GLU A 45 -11.93 10.28 0.00
CA GLU A 45 -13.28 10.23 0.56
C GLU A 45 -14.36 10.34 -0.52
N GLU A 46 -14.18 11.25 -1.50
CA GLU A 46 -15.09 11.40 -2.63
C GLU A 46 -15.30 10.11 -3.43
N GLN A 47 -14.23 9.32 -3.60
CA GLN A 47 -14.29 8.03 -4.32
C GLN A 47 -15.00 6.97 -3.49
N LEU A 48 -14.82 6.97 -2.16
CA LEU A 48 -15.51 6.05 -1.26
C LEU A 48 -17.02 6.37 -1.17
N ILE A 49 -17.38 7.64 -1.14
CA ILE A 49 -18.79 8.09 -1.20
C ILE A 49 -19.42 7.69 -2.54
N LEU A 50 -18.71 7.90 -3.65
CA LEU A 50 -19.17 7.47 -4.97
C LEU A 50 -19.38 5.96 -5.05
N LEU A 51 -18.44 5.18 -4.49
CA LEU A 51 -18.52 3.73 -4.44
C LEU A 51 -19.70 3.23 -3.61
N SER A 52 -19.89 3.81 -2.42
CA SER A 52 -21.04 3.54 -1.54
C SER A 52 -22.37 3.74 -2.27
N ARG A 53 -22.52 4.87 -2.98
CA ARG A 53 -23.73 5.17 -3.77
C ARG A 53 -23.92 4.21 -4.95
N LYS A 54 -22.84 3.85 -5.66
CA LYS A 54 -22.91 2.96 -6.83
C LYS A 54 -23.26 1.52 -6.46
N LEU A 55 -22.68 1.00 -5.38
CA LEU A 55 -22.91 -0.37 -4.93
C LEU A 55 -24.13 -0.50 -4.03
N ASP A 56 -24.71 0.61 -3.59
CA ASP A 56 -25.81 0.65 -2.61
C ASP A 56 -25.40 -0.09 -1.32
N ILE A 57 -24.23 0.29 -0.80
CA ILE A 57 -23.65 -0.21 0.45
C ILE A 57 -23.50 0.98 1.40
N PRO A 58 -23.87 0.88 2.68
CA PRO A 58 -23.66 1.94 3.65
C PRO A 58 -22.20 2.39 3.71
N LEU A 59 -21.98 3.70 3.73
CA LEU A 59 -20.62 4.29 3.77
C LEU A 59 -19.81 3.78 4.97
N SER A 60 -20.45 3.56 6.11
CA SER A 60 -19.83 2.97 7.32
C SER A 60 -19.23 1.60 7.06
N GLU A 61 -19.88 0.77 6.24
CA GLU A 61 -19.40 -0.56 5.89
C GLU A 61 -18.24 -0.51 4.90
N VAL A 62 -18.27 0.45 3.96
CA VAL A 62 -17.16 0.74 3.05
C VAL A 62 -15.91 1.14 3.84
N TYR A 63 -16.05 2.08 4.79
CA TYR A 63 -14.95 2.49 5.66
C TYR A 63 -14.48 1.36 6.59
N SER A 64 -15.40 0.61 7.19
CA SER A 64 -15.07 -0.55 8.01
C SER A 64 -14.18 -1.53 7.24
N THR A 65 -14.60 -1.90 6.03
CA THR A 65 -13.84 -2.80 5.16
C THR A 65 -12.48 -2.21 4.77
N ALA A 66 -12.44 -0.95 4.35
CA ALA A 66 -11.18 -0.30 3.96
C ALA A 66 -10.20 -0.17 5.13
N SER A 67 -10.68 0.17 6.33
CA SER A 67 -9.85 0.31 7.54
C SER A 67 -9.35 -1.01 8.11
N PHE A 68 -10.02 -2.13 7.80
CA PHE A 68 -9.63 -3.45 8.29
C PHE A 68 -8.30 -3.91 7.69
N TYR A 69 -8.02 -3.55 6.44
CA TYR A 69 -6.79 -3.93 5.75
C TYR A 69 -5.76 -2.79 5.81
N LYS A 70 -4.62 -3.04 6.47
CA LYS A 70 -3.48 -2.09 6.52
C LYS A 70 -2.92 -1.70 5.14
N HIS A 71 -3.24 -2.47 4.10
CA HIS A 71 -2.84 -2.18 2.73
C HIS A 71 -3.57 -0.97 2.12
N PHE A 72 -4.70 -0.53 2.67
CA PHE A 72 -5.46 0.62 2.17
C PHE A 72 -5.17 1.88 2.97
N TYR A 73 -4.97 2.98 2.26
CA TYR A 73 -4.53 4.24 2.86
C TYR A 73 -5.56 5.34 2.63
N PHE A 74 -5.87 6.12 3.67
CA PHE A 74 -6.81 7.24 3.59
C PHE A 74 -6.13 8.60 3.41
N LYS A 75 -4.81 8.65 3.60
CA LYS A 75 -4.01 9.86 3.44
C LYS A 75 -3.21 9.78 2.14
N PRO A 76 -3.00 10.91 1.44
CA PRO A 76 -2.13 10.97 0.29
C PRO A 76 -0.74 10.40 0.62
N ARG A 77 -0.21 9.61 -0.30
CA ARG A 77 1.12 9.03 -0.21
C ARG A 77 2.02 9.64 -1.26
N GLY A 78 3.31 9.64 -0.97
CA GLY A 78 4.33 10.08 -1.88
C GLY A 78 4.40 9.19 -3.12
N LYS A 79 4.99 9.74 -4.18
CA LYS A 79 5.22 9.02 -5.45
C LYS A 79 6.04 7.75 -5.24
N ASN A 80 7.02 7.79 -4.33
CA ASN A 80 7.83 6.64 -3.96
C ASN A 80 7.48 6.16 -2.56
N VAL A 81 6.99 4.93 -2.44
CA VAL A 81 6.71 4.28 -1.17
C VAL A 81 7.87 3.37 -0.82
N VAL A 82 8.60 3.69 0.24
CA VAL A 82 9.68 2.86 0.78
C VAL A 82 9.19 2.17 2.05
N CYS A 83 9.14 0.84 2.03
CA CYS A 83 8.71 0.04 3.17
C CYS A 83 9.85 -0.83 3.69
N VAL A 84 10.30 -0.59 4.92
CA VAL A 84 11.39 -1.35 5.55
C VAL A 84 10.81 -2.56 6.30
N CYS A 85 11.39 -3.74 6.07
CA CYS A 85 10.97 -4.95 6.79
C CYS A 85 11.45 -4.91 8.25
N ALA A 86 10.49 -4.91 9.18
CA ALA A 86 10.71 -4.99 10.63
C ALA A 86 10.58 -6.43 11.17
N GLY A 87 10.52 -7.44 10.30
CA GLY A 87 10.41 -8.83 10.72
C GLY A 87 11.64 -9.33 11.46
N THR A 88 11.48 -10.34 12.31
CA THR A 88 12.53 -10.82 13.22
C THR A 88 13.87 -11.09 12.53
N ALA A 89 13.87 -11.75 11.37
CA ALA A 89 15.08 -12.01 10.60
C ALA A 89 15.76 -10.72 10.09
N CYS A 90 14.98 -9.74 9.64
CA CYS A 90 15.50 -8.44 9.20
C CYS A 90 15.97 -7.60 10.40
N HIS A 91 15.24 -7.65 11.52
CA HIS A 91 15.58 -6.96 12.75
C HIS A 91 16.95 -7.41 13.29
N VAL A 92 17.17 -8.73 13.40
CA VAL A 92 18.45 -9.31 13.86
C VAL A 92 19.60 -8.98 12.89
N ARG A 93 19.32 -8.86 11.59
CA ARG A 93 20.30 -8.42 10.58
C ARG A 93 20.48 -6.90 10.49
N GLY A 94 19.84 -6.13 11.37
CA GLY A 94 20.06 -4.69 11.48
C GLY A 94 19.20 -3.83 10.57
N SER A 95 17.96 -4.23 10.25
CA SER A 95 17.04 -3.40 9.47
C SER A 95 16.71 -2.04 10.11
N HIS A 96 16.87 -1.90 11.43
CA HIS A 96 16.76 -0.60 12.11
C HIS A 96 17.77 0.43 11.56
N LYS A 97 19.02 0.02 11.30
CA LYS A 97 20.04 0.91 10.71
C LYS A 97 19.70 1.33 9.29
N VAL A 98 18.98 0.45 8.57
CA VAL A 98 18.49 0.77 7.23
C VAL A 98 17.40 1.84 7.35
N LEU A 99 16.44 1.67 8.26
CA LEU A 99 15.39 2.65 8.53
C LEU A 99 15.98 4.01 8.92
N GLU A 100 16.87 4.05 9.91
CA GLU A 100 17.54 5.28 10.36
C GLU A 100 18.23 6.02 9.21
N LYS A 101 18.93 5.31 8.31
CA LYS A 101 19.54 5.90 7.12
C LYS A 101 18.53 6.54 6.16
N PHE A 102 17.35 5.94 6.01
CA PHE A 102 16.28 6.54 5.21
C PHE A 102 15.69 7.78 5.90
N GLU A 103 15.49 7.71 7.22
CA GLU A 103 15.00 8.85 8.01
C GLU A 103 15.96 10.05 7.92
N GLU A 104 17.26 9.83 8.11
CA GLU A 104 18.29 10.87 7.99
C GLU A 104 18.38 11.46 6.58
N ALA A 105 18.26 10.63 5.55
CA ALA A 105 18.43 11.07 4.17
C ALA A 105 17.26 11.89 3.63
N PHE A 106 16.04 11.63 4.11
CA PHE A 106 14.81 12.28 3.64
C PHE A 106 14.20 13.23 4.67
N GLY A 107 14.69 13.25 5.92
CA GLY A 107 14.20 14.14 6.97
C GLY A 107 12.78 13.82 7.42
N VAL A 108 12.37 12.55 7.32
CA VAL A 108 11.04 12.04 7.71
C VAL A 108 11.19 10.90 8.70
N LYS A 109 10.16 10.64 9.50
CA LYS A 109 10.11 9.45 10.37
C LYS A 109 9.33 8.31 9.74
N GLU A 110 9.45 7.13 10.35
CA GLU A 110 8.54 6.01 10.09
C GLU A 110 7.06 6.46 10.11
N GLY A 111 6.34 6.14 9.03
CA GLY A 111 4.92 6.45 8.85
C GLY A 111 4.65 7.84 8.27
N GLU A 112 5.70 8.63 8.01
CA GLU A 112 5.57 9.98 7.48
C GLU A 112 5.80 10.03 5.97
N THR A 113 5.25 11.08 5.37
CA THR A 113 5.43 11.42 3.97
C THR A 113 6.09 12.79 3.88
N THR A 114 7.07 12.89 3.00
CA THR A 114 7.77 14.14 2.69
C THR A 114 6.77 15.24 2.24
N PRO A 115 7.01 16.52 2.58
CA PRO A 115 6.08 17.61 2.24
C PRO A 115 5.84 17.83 0.75
N ASP A 116 6.80 17.43 -0.10
CA ASP A 116 6.73 17.49 -1.56
C ASP A 116 6.04 16.27 -2.18
N LEU A 117 5.55 15.33 -1.35
CA LEU A 117 4.97 14.06 -1.78
C LEU A 117 5.91 13.25 -2.70
N ALA A 118 7.23 13.41 -2.58
CA ALA A 118 8.17 12.60 -3.34
C ALA A 118 8.30 11.18 -2.76
N LEU A 119 8.27 11.07 -1.43
CA LEU A 119 8.51 9.84 -0.68
C LEU A 119 7.61 9.66 0.54
N THR A 120 7.12 8.44 0.74
CA THR A 120 6.55 7.94 2.01
C THR A 120 7.45 6.86 2.58
N LEU A 121 7.83 6.98 3.86
CA LEU A 121 8.62 5.99 4.58
C LEU A 121 7.73 5.21 5.55
N GLU A 122 7.70 3.89 5.44
CA GLU A 122 6.89 3.02 6.30
C GLU A 122 7.66 1.76 6.71
N THR A 123 7.12 1.03 7.68
CA THR A 123 7.57 -0.34 7.97
C THR A 123 6.46 -1.37 7.76
N VAL A 124 6.90 -2.59 7.48
CA VAL A 124 6.05 -3.77 7.40
C VAL A 124 6.55 -4.84 8.35
N GLY A 125 5.62 -5.53 9.01
CA GLY A 125 5.96 -6.56 9.99
C GLY A 125 6.77 -7.71 9.39
N CYS A 126 6.48 -8.15 8.16
CA CYS A 126 7.30 -9.12 7.44
C CYS A 126 6.98 -9.08 5.94
N VAL A 127 8.02 -9.07 5.10
CA VAL A 127 7.88 -9.24 3.64
C VAL A 127 7.85 -10.72 3.23
N GLY A 128 8.39 -11.61 4.06
CA GLY A 128 8.51 -13.05 3.77
C GLY A 128 9.79 -13.45 3.02
N CYS A 129 10.64 -12.49 2.65
CA CYS A 129 11.90 -12.75 1.92
C CYS A 129 13.12 -12.90 2.86
N CYS A 130 13.00 -13.70 3.92
CA CYS A 130 14.02 -13.78 4.98
C CYS A 130 15.42 -14.21 4.48
N GLY A 131 15.51 -14.97 3.38
CA GLY A 131 16.78 -15.35 2.76
C GLY A 131 17.60 -14.15 2.24
N LEU A 132 16.94 -13.03 1.94
CA LEU A 132 17.56 -11.81 1.42
C LEU A 132 17.64 -10.70 2.49
N ALA A 133 17.43 -11.02 3.76
CA ALA A 133 17.42 -10.01 4.82
C ALA A 133 18.79 -9.29 4.96
N PRO A 134 18.82 -7.96 5.22
CA PRO A 134 17.69 -7.04 5.39
C PRO A 134 16.96 -6.73 4.07
N VAL A 135 15.63 -6.58 4.12
CA VAL A 135 14.75 -6.35 2.97
C VAL A 135 14.02 -5.03 3.09
N VAL A 136 13.89 -4.31 1.97
CA VAL A 136 13.06 -3.12 1.78
C VAL A 136 12.23 -3.32 0.52
N THR A 137 11.02 -2.77 0.47
CA THR A 137 10.24 -2.67 -0.76
C THR A 137 10.13 -1.22 -1.22
N ILE A 138 10.27 -0.98 -2.52
CA ILE A 138 10.12 0.35 -3.14
C ILE A 138 9.03 0.23 -4.20
N ASN A 139 7.88 0.87 -4.03
CA ASN A 139 6.76 0.81 -4.99
C ASN A 139 6.41 -0.64 -5.41
N GLU A 140 6.39 -1.58 -4.46
CA GLU A 140 6.16 -3.03 -4.66
C GLU A 140 7.38 -3.85 -5.12
N GLU A 141 8.48 -3.23 -5.55
CA GLU A 141 9.70 -3.94 -5.90
C GLU A 141 10.49 -4.35 -4.64
N VAL A 142 10.79 -5.64 -4.51
CA VAL A 142 11.54 -6.17 -3.37
C VAL A 142 13.04 -6.01 -3.59
N VAL A 143 13.70 -5.33 -2.66
CA VAL A 143 15.16 -5.17 -2.65
C VAL A 143 15.72 -5.78 -1.37
N GLY A 144 16.61 -6.76 -1.53
CA GLY A 144 17.28 -7.42 -0.42
C GLY A 144 18.80 -7.34 -0.50
N ASP A 145 19.45 -7.98 0.46
CA ASP A 145 20.91 -7.96 0.68
C ASP A 145 21.43 -6.51 0.78
N LEU A 146 20.80 -5.78 1.69
CA LEU A 146 21.05 -4.36 1.89
C LEU A 146 22.31 -4.14 2.73
N SER A 147 23.43 -3.92 2.05
CA SER A 147 24.64 -3.36 2.65
C SER A 147 24.53 -1.83 2.76
N ALA A 148 25.35 -1.21 3.62
CA ALA A 148 25.40 0.25 3.79
C ALA A 148 25.56 1.01 2.45
N LYS A 149 26.41 0.51 1.55
CA LYS A 149 26.64 1.09 0.21
C LYS A 149 25.42 0.94 -0.68
N ARG A 150 24.72 -0.20 -0.61
CA ARG A 150 23.52 -0.46 -1.41
C ARG A 150 22.36 0.42 -0.98
N VAL A 151 22.20 0.65 0.33
CA VAL A 151 21.22 1.60 0.88
C VAL A 151 21.47 3.00 0.35
N GLU A 152 22.72 3.48 0.35
CA GLU A 152 23.07 4.80 -0.22
C GLU A 152 22.79 4.92 -1.71
N ALA A 153 23.04 3.85 -2.48
CA ALA A 153 22.68 3.80 -3.90
C ALA A 153 21.16 3.88 -4.11
N LEU A 154 20.38 3.16 -3.31
CA LEU A 154 18.92 3.18 -3.35
C LEU A 154 18.36 4.56 -3.00
N ILE A 155 18.91 5.22 -1.97
CA ILE A 155 18.52 6.58 -1.61
C ILE A 155 18.72 7.55 -2.78
N LYS A 156 19.84 7.44 -3.49
CA LYS A 156 20.11 8.26 -4.70
C LYS A 156 19.15 7.96 -5.83
N GLU A 157 18.85 6.67 -6.05
CA GLU A 157 17.89 6.24 -7.06
C GLU A 157 16.49 6.81 -6.79
N VAL A 158 16.05 6.76 -5.54
CA VAL A 158 14.74 7.27 -5.12
C VAL A 158 14.68 8.80 -5.19
N LYS A 159 15.76 9.51 -4.87
CA LYS A 159 15.85 10.98 -5.05
C LYS A 159 15.86 11.42 -6.51
N GLY A 160 16.30 10.55 -7.42
CA GLY A 160 16.39 10.84 -8.85
C GLY A 160 15.11 10.55 -9.64
N LYS A 161 14.13 9.87 -9.05
CA LYS A 161 12.84 9.49 -9.68
C LYS A 161 11.72 10.47 -9.33
#